data_AF-B0BJ23-F1
#
_entry.id   AF-B0BJ23-F1
#
_cell.length_a   1.000
_cell.length_b   1.000
_cell.length_c   1.000
_cell.angle_alpha   90.00
_cell.angle_beta   90.00
_cell.angle_gamma   90.00
#
_symmetry.space_group_name_H-M   'P 1'
#
loop_
_entity.id
_entity.type
_entity.pdbx_description
1 polymer ?
#
loop_
_entity_poly.entity_id
_entity_poly.type
_entity_poly.pdbx_seq_one_letter_code
_entity_poly.pdbx_strand_id
1 'polypeptide(L)'
;TLGAEQMQRWFAKSGIENHTLELTETRICLSRDTGTPESYGANYMPYPRFLRSKKWQDHVAQIYGQEVLLLVLATAGSKST
;
A
#
# COMPACT_ATOMS: atom_id res chain seq x y z
N THR A 1 -13.26 -2.16 25.17
CA THR A 1 -13.05 -1.24 24.03
C THR A 1 -12.62 -2.07 22.84
N LEU A 2 -13.55 -2.37 21.93
CA LEU A 2 -13.25 -3.10 20.69
C LEU A 2 -12.28 -2.24 19.88
N GLY A 3 -11.05 -2.75 19.73
CA GLY A 3 -9.92 -2.04 19.16
C GLY A 3 -10.25 -1.55 17.75
N ALA A 4 -10.26 -0.24 17.57
CA ALA A 4 -10.07 0.34 16.26
C ALA A 4 -8.63 -0.01 15.84
N GLU A 5 -8.45 -1.14 15.16
CA GLU A 5 -7.25 -1.37 14.37
C GLU A 5 -7.09 -0.14 13.47
N GLN A 6 -6.03 0.65 13.69
CA GLN A 6 -5.75 1.81 12.85
C GLN A 6 -5.42 1.30 11.45
N MET A 7 -6.44 1.29 10.59
CA MET A 7 -6.28 1.07 9.17
C MET A 7 -5.54 2.28 8.60
N GLN A 8 -4.27 2.09 8.24
CA GLN A 8 -3.48 3.16 7.63
C GLN A 8 -3.69 3.11 6.13
N ARG A 9 -4.14 4.23 5.56
CA ARG A 9 -4.48 4.35 4.15
C ARG A 9 -3.94 5.66 3.57
N TRP A 10 -3.38 5.57 2.37
CA TRP A 10 -2.89 6.70 1.59
C TRP A 10 -3.56 6.72 0.22
N PHE A 11 -3.77 7.91 -0.29
CA PHE A 11 -4.35 8.16 -1.61
C PHE A 11 -3.37 9.01 -2.42
N ALA A 12 -3.18 8.65 -3.67
CA ALA A 12 -2.39 9.41 -4.61
C ALA A 12 -3.05 9.42 -5.98
N LYS A 13 -2.70 10.43 -6.80
CA LYS A 13 -3.12 10.50 -8.19
C LYS A 13 -1.88 10.59 -9.08
N SER A 14 -1.81 9.73 -10.08
CA SER A 14 -0.74 9.71 -11.07
C SER A 14 -1.34 9.76 -12.48
N GLY A 15 -1.28 10.93 -13.12
CA GLY A 15 -2.01 11.19 -14.35
C GLY A 15 -3.53 11.05 -14.16
N ILE A 16 -4.15 10.14 -14.92
CA ILE A 16 -5.58 9.83 -14.82
C ILE A 16 -5.89 8.73 -13.80
N GLU A 17 -4.87 8.07 -13.25
CA GLU A 17 -5.02 6.94 -12.35
C GLU A 17 -5.11 7.44 -10.89
N ASN A 18 -6.11 6.95 -10.16
CA ASN A 18 -6.16 7.03 -8.70
C ASN A 18 -5.50 5.78 -8.12
N HIS A 19 -4.71 5.98 -7.08
CA HIS A 19 -3.94 4.94 -6.41
C HIS A 19 -4.30 4.96 -4.93
N THR A 20 -4.57 3.79 -4.35
CA THR A 20 -4.77 3.62 -2.90
C THR A 20 -3.78 2.61 -2.36
N LEU A 21 -3.12 2.96 -1.26
CA LEU A 21 -2.29 2.06 -0.47
C LEU A 21 -2.97 1.86 0.88
N GLU A 22 -3.17 0.61 1.26
CA GLU A 22 -3.76 0.25 2.55
C GLU A 22 -2.90 -0.79 3.27
N LEU A 23 -2.73 -0.58 4.57
CA LEU A 23 -2.08 -1.52 5.48
C LEU A 23 -3.13 -2.12 6.41
N THR A 24 -3.39 -3.41 6.24
CA THR A 24 -4.30 -4.21 7.07
C THR A 24 -3.51 -4.91 8.19
N GLU A 25 -4.13 -5.77 8.99
CA GLU A 25 -3.41 -6.55 9.99
C GLU A 25 -2.29 -7.42 9.39
N THR A 26 -2.55 -8.06 8.23
CA THR A 26 -1.66 -9.10 7.68
C THR A 26 -1.13 -8.81 6.27
N ARG A 27 -1.63 -7.77 5.60
CA ARG A 27 -1.33 -7.48 4.20
C ARG A 27 -1.22 -5.99 3.89
N ILE A 28 -0.48 -5.72 2.82
CA ILE A 28 -0.49 -4.46 2.07
C ILE A 28 -1.42 -4.63 0.88
N CYS A 29 -2.36 -3.72 0.69
CA CYS A 29 -3.18 -3.63 -0.51
C CYS A 29 -2.76 -2.39 -1.32
N LEU A 30 -2.41 -2.60 -2.58
CA LEU A 30 -2.17 -1.54 -3.55
C LEU A 30 -3.26 -1.63 -4.61
N SER A 31 -4.14 -0.63 -4.68
CA SER A 31 -5.17 -0.56 -5.71
C SER A 31 -4.94 0.61 -6.66
N ARG A 32 -5.41 0.42 -7.89
CA ARG A 32 -5.37 1.40 -8.96
C ARG A 32 -6.72 1.40 -9.69
N ASP A 33 -7.23 2.58 -10.00
CA ASP A 33 -8.40 2.78 -10.85
C ASP A 33 -8.22 3.99 -11.75
N THR A 34 -8.87 4.01 -12.91
CA THR A 34 -8.94 5.17 -13.83
C THR A 34 -10.31 5.85 -13.77
N GLY A 35 -11.10 5.61 -12.73
CA GLY A 35 -12.46 6.12 -12.61
C GLY A 35 -13.54 5.37 -13.42
N THR A 36 -13.24 4.20 -13.99
CA THR A 36 -14.25 3.31 -14.59
C THR A 36 -14.37 2.00 -13.78
N PRO A 37 -15.56 1.38 -13.66
CA PRO A 37 -15.74 0.15 -12.89
C PRO A 37 -14.79 -0.99 -13.29
N GLU A 38 -14.45 -1.09 -14.57
CA GLU A 38 -13.59 -2.14 -15.14
C GLU A 38 -12.10 -1.91 -14.87
N SER A 39 -11.72 -0.72 -14.40
CA SER A 39 -10.33 -0.34 -14.18
C SER A 39 -9.80 -0.67 -12.79
N TYR A 40 -10.68 -1.07 -11.86
CA TYR A 40 -10.28 -1.35 -10.49
C TYR A 40 -9.44 -2.63 -10.41
N GLY A 41 -8.16 -2.47 -10.09
CA GLY A 41 -7.26 -3.57 -9.80
C GLY A 41 -6.63 -3.41 -8.42
N ALA A 42 -6.80 -4.39 -7.54
CA ALA A 42 -6.19 -4.42 -6.20
C ALA A 42 -5.21 -5.60 -6.07
N ASN A 43 -4.01 -5.31 -5.56
CA ASN A 43 -3.00 -6.32 -5.26
C ASN A 43 -2.80 -6.44 -3.75
N TYR A 44 -3.26 -7.55 -3.18
CA TYR A 44 -3.06 -7.89 -1.78
C TYR A 44 -1.80 -8.72 -1.61
N MET A 45 -0.87 -8.22 -0.81
CA MET A 45 0.45 -8.78 -0.64
C MET A 45 0.80 -8.97 0.84
N PRO A 46 1.27 -10.16 1.25
CA PRO A 46 1.82 -10.34 2.60
C PRO A 46 3.04 -9.44 2.83
N TYR A 47 3.21 -8.95 4.07
CA TYR A 47 4.33 -8.09 4.44
C TYR A 47 5.72 -8.68 4.10
N PRO A 48 6.02 -9.97 4.34
CA PRO A 48 7.32 -10.55 3.96
C PRO A 48 7.58 -10.57 2.45
N ARG A 49 6.53 -10.56 1.62
CA ARG A 49 6.68 -10.48 0.16
C ARG A 49 6.99 -9.06 -0.27
N PHE A 50 6.39 -8.06 0.37
CA PHE A 50 6.69 -6.65 0.10
C PHE A 50 8.13 -6.30 0.49
N LEU A 51 8.57 -6.72 1.68
CA LEU A 51 9.93 -6.47 2.17
C LEU A 51 11.03 -7.02 1.24
N ARG A 52 10.76 -8.11 0.52
CA ARG A 52 11.69 -8.72 -0.44
C ARG A 52 11.60 -8.16 -1.86
N SER A 53 10.62 -7.29 -2.14
CA SER A 53 10.36 -6.84 -3.51
C SER A 53 10.71 -5.37 -3.71
N LYS A 54 11.92 -5.14 -4.24
CA LYS A 54 12.38 -3.79 -4.62
C LYS A 54 11.42 -3.10 -5.59
N LYS A 55 10.87 -3.85 -6.56
CA LYS A 55 9.86 -3.34 -7.51
C LYS A 55 8.68 -2.67 -6.80
N TRP A 56 8.16 -3.31 -5.74
CA TRP A 56 7.01 -2.77 -5.01
C TRP A 56 7.39 -1.60 -4.12
N GLN A 57 8.59 -1.61 -3.54
CA GLN A 57 9.11 -0.49 -2.75
C GLN A 57 9.32 0.74 -3.63
N ASP A 58 9.96 0.57 -4.79
CA ASP A 58 10.19 1.65 -5.76
C ASP A 58 8.85 2.20 -6.28
N HIS A 59 7.85 1.34 -6.53
CA HIS A 59 6.50 1.78 -6.92
C HIS A 59 5.83 2.63 -5.83
N VAL A 60 5.92 2.23 -4.55
CA VAL A 60 5.37 3.02 -3.45
C VAL A 60 6.05 4.39 -3.35
N ALA A 61 7.38 4.44 -3.43
CA ALA A 61 8.11 5.71 -3.43
C ALA A 61 7.73 6.60 -4.61
N GLN A 62 7.57 6.04 -5.80
CA GLN A 62 7.20 6.78 -7.00
C GLN A 62 5.80 7.39 -6.90
N ILE A 63 4.82 6.66 -6.34
CA ILE A 63 3.41 7.08 -6.32
C ILE A 63 3.07 7.92 -5.09
N TYR A 64 3.58 7.54 -3.92
CA TYR A 64 3.19 8.13 -2.64
C TYR A 64 4.32 8.93 -1.97
N GLY A 65 5.53 8.91 -2.54
CA GLY A 65 6.69 9.61 -2.02
C GLY A 65 7.54 8.77 -1.05
N GLN A 66 8.77 9.25 -0.82
CA GLN A 66 9.77 8.54 -0.01
C GLN A 66 9.35 8.42 1.47
N GLU A 67 8.67 9.44 2.00
CA GLU A 67 8.18 9.44 3.39
C GLU A 67 7.18 8.30 3.64
N VAL A 68 6.24 8.11 2.71
CA VAL A 68 5.26 7.01 2.79
C VAL A 68 5.96 5.65 2.67
N LEU A 69 6.95 5.52 1.77
CA LEU A 69 7.72 4.28 1.68
C LEU A 69 8.38 3.92 3.02
N LEU A 70 8.99 4.88 3.72
CA LEU A 70 9.65 4.63 5.00
C LEU A 70 8.66 4.16 6.08
N LEU A 71 7.46 4.77 6.15
CA LEU A 71 6.40 4.35 7.06
C LEU A 71 5.88 2.94 6.76
N VAL A 72 5.71 2.62 5.47
CA VAL A 72 5.28 1.30 5.02
C VAL A 72 6.33 0.24 5.34
N LEU A 73 7.62 0.54 5.12
CA LEU A 73 8.72 -0.38 5.46
C LEU A 73 8.80 -0.66 6.97
N ALA A 74 8.68 0.38 7.80
CA ALA A 74 8.66 0.22 9.26
C ALA A 74 7.49 -0.65 9.73
N THR A 75 6.29 -0.40 9.19
CA THR A 75 5.08 -1.16 9.51
C THR A 75 5.16 -2.60 8.99
N ALA A 76 5.69 -2.81 7.79
CA ALA A 76 5.88 -4.13 7.23
C ALA A 76 6.91 -4.94 8.03
N GLY A 77 7.97 -4.29 8.51
CA GLY A 77 8.97 -4.89 9.39
C GLY A 77 8.35 -5.40 10.69
N SER A 78 7.54 -4.58 11.37
CA SER A 78 6.91 -4.98 12.64
C SER A 78 5.88 -6.09 12.48
N LYS A 79 5.17 -6.14 11.35
CA LYS A 79 4.11 -7.14 11.06
C LYS A 79 4.59 -8.39 10.33
N SER A 80 5.88 -8.48 10.00
CA SER A 80 6.47 -9.67 9.34
C SER A 80 7.13 -10.66 10.31
N THR A 81 7.19 -10.30 11.59
CA THR A 81 7.82 -11.07 12.67
C THR A 81 6.87 -12.06 13.32
#